data_AF-A0A929RQB6-F1
#
_entry.id   AF-A0A929RQB6-F1
#
_cell.length_a   1.000
_cell.length_b   1.000
_cell.length_c   1.000
_cell.angle_alpha   90.00
_cell.angle_beta   90.00
_cell.angle_gamma   90.00
#
_symmetry.space_group_name_H-M   'P 1'
#
loop_
_entity.id
_entity.type
_entity.pdbx_description
1 polymer ?
#
loop_
_entity_poly.entity_id
_entity_poly.type
_entity_poly.pdbx_seq_one_letter_code
_entity_poly.pdbx_strand_id
1 'polypeptide(L)'
;ILGLIGGIVMDIYSSGLSLLATGVPVSRPVATAIDGTIMTVGTIVVVFFADSFLTPFTAFLTTLGVVIAAWGGVMLADIALRRKDYDEPSLFTPSGRYGSVNWGAVASLIVGSLVGWGLVVNANASWLSWQGYLLGPLGGREGDWAGANIGILLAMVVGFVGYWLTSAGRVRTQEKLASRTYAQGVEEGER
;
A
#
# COMPACT_ATOMS: atom_id res chain seq x y z
N ILE A 1 -13.48 24.06 -5.85
CA ILE A 1 -13.04 23.73 -7.23
C ILE A 1 -11.52 23.72 -7.33
N LEU A 2 -10.80 24.82 -7.05
CA LEU A 2 -9.32 24.85 -7.13
C LEU A 2 -8.61 23.76 -6.28
N GLY A 3 -9.05 23.51 -5.04
CA GLY A 3 -8.48 22.44 -4.21
C GLY A 3 -8.73 21.03 -4.76
N LEU A 4 -9.88 20.82 -5.41
CA LEU A 4 -10.25 19.57 -6.05
C LEU A 4 -9.38 19.32 -7.29
N ILE A 5 -9.15 20.36 -8.09
CA ILE A 5 -8.21 20.34 -9.22
C ILE A 5 -6.80 20.04 -8.72
N GLY A 6 -6.36 20.71 -7.65
CA GLY A 6 -5.04 20.48 -7.04
C GLY A 6 -4.84 19.02 -6.61
N GLY A 7 -5.83 18.41 -5.96
CA GLY A 7 -5.79 17.00 -5.57
C GLY A 7 -5.63 16.07 -6.78
N ILE A 8 -6.48 16.23 -7.80
CA ILE A 8 -6.44 15.42 -9.02
C ILE A 8 -5.08 15.54 -9.73
N VAL A 9 -4.50 16.75 -9.78
CA VAL A 9 -3.18 16.97 -10.39
C VAL A 9 -2.08 16.23 -9.63
N MET A 10 -2.11 16.24 -8.30
CA MET A 10 -1.15 15.50 -7.47
C MET A 10 -1.30 13.99 -7.64
N ASP A 11 -2.53 13.48 -7.77
CA ASP A 11 -2.80 12.06 -7.99
C ASP A 11 -2.23 11.58 -9.33
N ILE A 12 -2.49 12.33 -10.41
CA ILE A 12 -1.97 12.04 -11.75
C ILE A 12 -0.44 12.11 -11.77
N TYR A 13 0.15 13.11 -11.11
CA TYR A 13 1.61 13.25 -11.02
C TYR A 13 2.24 12.06 -10.28
N SER A 14 1.65 11.66 -9.15
CA SER A 14 2.09 10.51 -8.35
C SER A 14 2.00 9.19 -9.13
N SER A 15 0.90 8.97 -9.85
CA SER A 15 0.72 7.82 -10.75
C SER A 15 1.77 7.79 -11.87
N GLY A 16 2.05 8.95 -12.48
CA GLY A 16 3.06 9.07 -13.53
C GLY A 16 4.49 8.81 -13.06
N LEU A 17 4.84 9.17 -11.82
CA LEU A 17 6.11 8.80 -11.20
C LEU A 17 6.18 7.30 -10.87
N SER A 18 5.10 6.73 -10.33
CA SER A 18 4.99 5.30 -10.02
C SER A 18 5.14 4.43 -11.27
N LEU A 19 4.57 4.86 -12.40
CA LEU A 19 4.71 4.16 -13.68
C LEU A 19 6.16 4.18 -14.21
N LEU A 20 6.85 5.31 -14.10
CA LEU A 20 8.27 5.37 -14.46
C LEU A 20 9.12 4.46 -13.56
N ALA A 21 8.82 4.42 -12.26
CA ALA A 21 9.55 3.59 -11.30
C ALA A 21 9.32 2.08 -11.52
N THR A 22 8.14 1.69 -12.01
CA THR A 22 7.82 0.29 -12.33
C THR A 22 8.40 -0.18 -13.67
N GLY A 23 8.96 0.72 -14.48
CA GLY A 23 9.66 0.39 -15.73
C GLY A 23 8.74 -0.09 -16.86
N VAL A 24 7.42 0.10 -16.74
CA VAL A 24 6.46 -0.25 -17.79
C VAL A 24 6.72 0.65 -19.00
N PRO A 25 6.90 0.09 -20.22
CA PRO A 25 7.24 0.84 -21.43
C PRO A 25 6.00 1.56 -22.00
N VAL A 26 5.36 2.41 -21.20
CA VAL A 26 4.21 3.22 -21.60
C VAL A 26 4.58 4.69 -21.39
N SER A 27 4.35 5.51 -22.41
CA SER A 27 4.62 6.95 -22.32
C SER A 27 3.68 7.58 -21.28
N ARG A 28 4.22 8.47 -20.45
CA ARG A 28 3.47 9.17 -19.39
C ARG A 28 2.10 9.71 -19.85
N PRO A 29 1.98 10.36 -21.04
CA PRO A 29 0.69 10.86 -21.51
C PRO A 29 -0.35 9.76 -21.77
N VAL A 30 0.09 8.57 -22.21
CA VAL A 30 -0.81 7.45 -22.52
C VAL A 30 -1.40 6.87 -21.24
N ALA A 31 -0.58 6.66 -20.20
CA ALA A 31 -1.08 6.19 -18.91
C ALA A 31 -2.09 7.17 -18.30
N THR A 32 -1.79 8.48 -18.33
CA THR A 32 -2.71 9.53 -17.87
C THR A 32 -4.00 9.58 -18.70
N ALA A 33 -3.92 9.38 -20.01
CA ALA A 33 -5.11 9.36 -20.88
C ALA A 33 -6.01 8.16 -20.59
N ILE A 34 -5.43 6.98 -20.34
CA ILE A 34 -6.18 5.79 -19.95
C ILE A 34 -6.88 6.01 -18.60
N ASP A 35 -6.13 6.46 -17.59
CA ASP A 35 -6.67 6.74 -16.26
C ASP A 35 -7.80 7.77 -16.29
N GLY A 36 -7.57 8.91 -16.95
CA GLY A 36 -8.58 9.95 -17.13
C GLY A 36 -9.82 9.47 -17.87
N THR A 37 -9.66 8.60 -18.88
CA THR A 37 -10.78 8.01 -19.62
C THR A 37 -11.60 7.07 -18.74
N ILE A 38 -10.94 6.17 -18.00
CA ILE A 38 -11.61 5.24 -17.08
C ILE A 38 -12.36 6.02 -15.99
N MET A 39 -11.72 7.03 -15.40
CA MET A 39 -12.34 7.87 -14.38
C MET A 39 -13.54 8.65 -14.92
N THR A 40 -13.44 9.17 -16.15
CA THR A 40 -14.55 9.90 -16.80
C THR A 40 -15.73 8.97 -17.07
N VAL A 41 -15.48 7.81 -17.67
CA VAL A 41 -16.53 6.81 -17.96
C VAL A 41 -17.16 6.31 -16.66
N GLY A 42 -16.34 5.96 -15.66
CA GLY A 42 -16.82 5.55 -14.34
C GLY A 42 -17.68 6.63 -13.68
N THR A 43 -17.27 7.90 -13.77
CA THR A 43 -18.05 9.04 -13.25
C THR A 43 -19.39 9.16 -13.98
N ILE A 44 -19.42 9.07 -15.31
CA ILE A 44 -20.67 9.13 -16.09
C ILE A 44 -21.60 7.97 -15.67
N VAL A 45 -21.07 6.75 -15.59
CA VAL A 45 -21.85 5.58 -15.18
C VAL A 45 -22.44 5.78 -13.79
N VAL A 46 -21.64 6.22 -12.82
CA VAL A 46 -22.10 6.45 -11.45
C VAL A 46 -23.15 7.57 -11.38
N VAL A 47 -22.91 8.70 -12.05
CA VAL A 47 -23.78 9.88 -11.96
C VAL A 47 -25.13 9.65 -12.63
N PHE A 48 -25.16 8.95 -13.77
CA PHE A 48 -26.38 8.81 -14.56
C PHE A 48 -27.10 7.47 -14.39
N PHE A 49 -26.42 6.42 -13.92
CA PHE A 49 -26.96 5.06 -13.91
C PHE A 49 -26.90 4.35 -12.55
N ALA A 50 -26.14 4.83 -11.57
CA ALA A 50 -26.06 4.16 -10.26
C ALA A 50 -27.05 4.74 -9.25
N ASP A 51 -27.76 3.87 -8.53
CA ASP A 51 -28.69 4.25 -7.46
C ASP A 51 -27.98 4.84 -6.23
N SER A 52 -26.71 4.45 -6.00
CA SER A 52 -25.91 4.92 -4.88
C SER A 52 -24.42 4.89 -5.20
N PHE A 53 -23.76 6.05 -5.06
CA PHE A 53 -22.30 6.16 -5.10
C PHE A 53 -21.65 5.77 -3.76
N LEU A 54 -22.25 6.20 -2.64
CA LEU A 54 -21.62 6.07 -1.32
C LEU A 54 -21.47 4.60 -0.89
N THR A 55 -22.40 3.73 -1.28
CA THR A 55 -22.33 2.31 -0.93
C THR A 55 -21.08 1.62 -1.50
N PRO A 56 -20.85 1.60 -2.83
CA PRO A 56 -19.62 1.02 -3.37
C PRO A 56 -18.36 1.80 -2.96
N PHE A 57 -18.44 3.13 -2.84
CA PHE A 57 -17.29 3.96 -2.49
C PHE A 57 -16.78 3.69 -1.07
N THR A 58 -17.67 3.67 -0.07
CA THR A 58 -17.29 3.34 1.30
C THR A 58 -16.76 1.93 1.41
N ALA A 59 -17.40 0.96 0.75
CA ALA A 59 -16.94 -0.43 0.76
C ALA A 59 -15.55 -0.61 0.11
N PHE A 60 -15.30 0.13 -0.96
CA PHE A 60 -13.98 0.23 -1.58
C PHE A 60 -12.95 0.84 -0.62
N LEU A 61 -13.25 1.99 -0.01
CA LEU A 61 -12.36 2.67 0.93
C LEU A 61 -12.02 1.79 2.14
N THR A 62 -12.98 1.09 2.72
CA THR A 62 -12.74 0.20 3.86
C THR A 62 -11.86 -0.98 3.44
N THR A 63 -12.13 -1.58 2.28
CA THR A 63 -11.37 -2.74 1.78
C THR A 63 -9.93 -2.37 1.41
N LEU A 64 -9.75 -1.26 0.69
CA LEU A 64 -8.43 -0.76 0.32
C LEU A 64 -7.68 -0.20 1.54
N GLY A 65 -8.40 0.45 2.46
CA GLY A 65 -7.86 0.98 3.71
C GLY A 65 -7.17 -0.08 4.55
N VAL A 66 -7.69 -1.32 4.57
CA VAL A 66 -7.02 -2.46 5.22
C VAL A 66 -5.64 -2.74 4.62
N VAL A 67 -5.54 -2.78 3.29
CA VAL A 67 -4.27 -3.07 2.60
C VAL A 67 -3.27 -1.93 2.82
N ILE A 68 -3.73 -0.68 2.71
CA ILE A 68 -2.91 0.51 2.97
C ILE A 68 -2.44 0.53 4.42
N ALA A 69 -3.30 0.15 5.37
CA ALA A 69 -2.94 0.07 6.78
C ALA A 69 -1.87 -1.00 7.03
N ALA A 70 -2.00 -2.20 6.44
CA ALA A 70 -0.97 -3.24 6.51
C ALA A 70 0.37 -2.78 5.93
N TRP A 71 0.34 -2.15 4.76
CA TRP A 71 1.52 -1.55 4.13
C TRP A 71 2.15 -0.45 5.00
N GLY A 72 1.33 0.43 5.58
CA GLY A 72 1.76 1.46 6.50
C GLY A 72 2.44 0.88 7.73
N GLY A 73 1.90 -0.20 8.30
CA GLY A 73 2.52 -0.94 9.40
C GLY A 73 3.91 -1.48 9.04
N VAL A 74 4.04 -2.10 7.86
CA VAL A 74 5.32 -2.59 7.34
C VAL A 74 6.35 -1.45 7.21
N MET A 75 5.95 -0.32 6.62
CA MET A 75 6.83 0.83 6.44
C MET A 75 7.23 1.48 7.77
N LEU A 76 6.29 1.62 8.70
CA LEU A 76 6.57 2.10 10.04
C LEU A 76 7.58 1.21 10.77
N ALA A 77 7.47 -0.11 10.63
CA ALA A 77 8.43 -1.04 11.22
C ALA A 77 9.81 -0.94 10.58
N ASP A 78 9.88 -0.78 9.26
CA ASP A 78 11.16 -0.60 8.56
C ASP A 78 11.87 0.70 8.98
N ILE A 79 11.13 1.81 9.02
CA ILE A 79 11.66 3.11 9.49
C ILE A 79 12.09 3.01 10.96
N ALA A 80 11.31 2.36 11.82
CA ALA A 80 11.63 2.21 13.24
C ALA A 80 12.84 1.30 13.50
N LEU A 81 13.09 0.31 12.64
CA LEU A 81 14.25 -0.57 12.73
C LEU A 81 15.54 0.08 12.22
N ARG A 82 15.45 0.97 11.23
CA ARG A 82 16.60 1.62 10.62
C ARG A 82 17.10 2.79 11.46
N ARG A 83 18.39 2.79 11.74
CA ARG A 83 19.11 3.82 12.50
C ARG A 83 20.13 4.58 11.64
N LYS A 84 20.36 4.12 10.41
CA LYS A 84 21.24 4.77 9.42
C LYS A 84 20.45 5.13 8.17
N ASP A 85 20.94 6.14 7.47
CA ASP A 85 20.44 6.50 6.15
C ASP A 85 20.60 5.35 5.16
N TYR A 86 19.79 5.33 4.11
CA TYR A 86 19.89 4.31 3.07
C TYR A 86 21.14 4.55 2.20
N ASP A 87 21.87 3.48 1.89
CA ASP A 87 22.85 3.47 0.79
C ASP A 87 22.15 3.73 -0.56
N GLU A 88 22.25 4.95 -1.08
CA GLU A 88 21.55 5.39 -2.29
C GLU A 88 21.94 4.57 -3.53
N PRO A 89 23.22 4.25 -3.80
CA PRO A 89 23.59 3.46 -4.98
C PRO A 89 22.99 2.05 -4.96
N SER A 90 22.88 1.43 -3.78
CA SER A 90 22.27 0.11 -3.64
C SER A 90 20.76 0.08 -3.88
N LEU A 91 20.06 1.22 -3.86
CA LEU A 91 18.62 1.29 -4.16
C LEU A 91 18.33 1.11 -5.65
N PHE A 92 19.29 1.45 -6.52
CA PHE A 92 19.13 1.34 -7.97
C PHE A 92 19.62 0.00 -8.54
N THR A 93 20.22 -0.86 -7.72
CA THR A 93 20.78 -2.15 -8.15
C THR A 93 19.99 -3.33 -7.58
N PRO A 94 19.35 -4.17 -8.44
CA PRO A 94 18.55 -5.32 -7.98
C PRO A 94 19.35 -6.36 -7.17
N SER A 95 20.66 -6.46 -7.41
CA SER A 95 21.60 -7.33 -6.68
C SER A 95 22.30 -6.62 -5.51
N GLY A 96 21.94 -5.36 -5.24
CA GLY A 96 22.54 -4.54 -4.18
C GLY A 96 22.14 -4.98 -2.77
N ARG A 97 22.57 -4.19 -1.77
CA ARG A 97 22.35 -4.44 -0.32
C ARG A 97 20.89 -4.76 0.04
N TYR A 98 19.94 -4.20 -0.70
CA TYR A 98 18.51 -4.34 -0.43
C TYR A 98 17.84 -5.47 -1.21
N GLY A 99 18.49 -6.03 -2.23
CA GLY A 99 17.92 -7.01 -3.15
C GLY A 99 16.71 -6.50 -3.93
N SER A 100 16.16 -7.34 -4.79
CA SER A 100 14.97 -6.99 -5.61
C SER A 100 13.65 -7.14 -4.86
N VAL A 101 13.54 -8.09 -3.93
CA VAL A 101 12.30 -8.38 -3.20
C VAL A 101 12.60 -8.65 -1.73
N ASN A 102 11.84 -8.00 -0.85
CA ASN A 102 11.78 -8.37 0.56
C ASN A 102 10.55 -9.26 0.82
N TRP A 103 10.75 -10.58 0.79
CA TRP A 103 9.68 -11.54 1.05
C TRP A 103 9.08 -11.43 2.45
N GLY A 104 9.84 -10.95 3.45
CA GLY A 104 9.31 -10.66 4.79
C GLY A 104 8.28 -9.54 4.76
N ALA A 105 8.55 -8.45 4.03
CA ALA A 105 7.59 -7.36 3.79
C ALA A 105 6.36 -7.85 3.04
N VAL A 106 6.55 -8.59 1.94
CA VAL A 106 5.45 -9.09 1.10
C VAL A 106 4.55 -10.03 1.88
N ALA A 107 5.14 -11.00 2.61
CA ALA A 107 4.37 -11.92 3.44
C ALA A 107 3.61 -11.17 4.55
N SER A 108 4.25 -10.20 5.21
CA SER A 108 3.60 -9.40 6.27
C SER A 108 2.43 -8.56 5.73
N LEU A 109 2.59 -7.98 4.53
CA LEU A 109 1.52 -7.26 3.85
C LEU A 109 0.33 -8.17 3.53
N ILE A 110 0.59 -9.34 2.96
CA ILE A 110 -0.46 -10.31 2.60
C ILE A 110 -1.18 -10.79 3.86
N VAL A 111 -0.44 -11.22 4.88
CA VAL A 111 -1.00 -11.72 6.14
C VAL A 111 -1.79 -10.61 6.85
N GLY A 112 -1.24 -9.39 6.94
CA GLY A 112 -1.94 -8.25 7.52
C GLY A 112 -3.24 -7.92 6.79
N SER A 113 -3.24 -7.96 5.45
CA SER A 113 -4.43 -7.70 4.64
C SER A 113 -5.50 -8.78 4.83
N LEU A 114 -5.11 -10.06 4.83
CA LEU A 114 -6.04 -11.17 5.04
C LEU A 114 -6.68 -11.10 6.43
N VAL A 115 -5.88 -10.90 7.48
CA VAL A 115 -6.37 -10.75 8.86
C VAL A 115 -7.31 -9.56 8.98
N GLY A 116 -6.94 -8.41 8.39
CA GLY A 116 -7.76 -7.21 8.40
C GLY A 116 -9.11 -7.40 7.72
N TRP A 117 -9.13 -8.01 6.53
CA TRP A 117 -10.38 -8.34 5.83
C TRP A 117 -11.24 -9.35 6.58
N GLY A 118 -10.62 -10.22 7.39
CA GLY A 118 -11.34 -11.12 8.29
C GLY A 118 -12.09 -10.40 9.41
N LEU A 119 -11.75 -9.15 9.70
CA LEU A 119 -12.26 -8.35 10.83
C LEU A 119 -12.90 -7.02 10.40
N VAL A 120 -13.24 -6.91 9.11
CA VAL A 120 -13.97 -5.80 8.51
C VAL A 120 -15.29 -6.33 7.96
N VAL A 121 -16.36 -5.54 8.04
CA VAL A 121 -17.66 -5.91 7.47
C VAL A 121 -18.17 -4.80 6.57
N ASN A 122 -18.54 -5.18 5.36
CA ASN A 122 -19.27 -4.32 4.43
C ASN A 122 -20.70 -4.82 4.28
N ALA A 123 -21.59 -4.37 5.18
CA ALA A 123 -22.98 -4.84 5.23
C ALA A 123 -23.79 -4.48 3.96
N ASN A 124 -23.43 -3.38 3.29
CA ASN A 124 -24.19 -2.84 2.15
C ASN A 124 -23.64 -3.28 0.78
N ALA A 125 -22.53 -4.04 0.75
CA ALA A 125 -21.91 -4.49 -0.50
C ALA A 125 -21.90 -6.02 -0.55
N SER A 126 -22.90 -6.61 -1.22
CA SER A 126 -23.08 -8.07 -1.29
C SER A 126 -21.88 -8.82 -1.87
N TRP A 127 -21.12 -8.20 -2.77
CA TRP A 127 -19.89 -8.77 -3.35
C TRP A 127 -18.72 -8.84 -2.35
N LEU A 128 -18.77 -8.13 -1.22
CA LEU A 128 -17.80 -8.20 -0.12
C LEU A 128 -18.32 -9.01 1.07
N SER A 129 -19.39 -9.78 0.85
CA SER A 129 -19.94 -10.68 1.87
C SER A 129 -18.97 -11.76 2.32
N TRP A 130 -17.80 -11.96 1.70
CA TRP A 130 -16.77 -12.86 2.21
C TRP A 130 -15.94 -12.27 3.36
N GLN A 131 -15.92 -10.94 3.53
CA GLN A 131 -15.21 -10.27 4.63
C GLN A 131 -15.85 -10.56 6.00
N GLY A 132 -15.12 -10.35 7.09
CA GLY A 132 -15.66 -10.56 8.43
C GLY A 132 -15.67 -12.02 8.89
N TYR A 133 -14.96 -12.90 8.17
CA TYR A 133 -14.92 -14.34 8.45
C TYR A 133 -14.23 -14.70 9.79
N LEU A 134 -13.46 -13.78 10.38
CA LEU A 134 -12.84 -13.95 11.71
C LEU A 134 -13.67 -13.32 12.84
N LEU A 135 -14.83 -12.71 12.54
CA LEU A 135 -15.67 -12.07 13.57
C LEU A 135 -16.56 -13.05 14.33
N GLY A 136 -16.65 -14.31 13.92
CA GLY A 136 -17.46 -15.34 14.61
C GLY A 136 -17.25 -15.38 16.13
N PRO A 137 -16.01 -15.47 16.63
CA PRO A 137 -15.71 -15.43 18.07
C PRO A 137 -15.95 -14.06 18.75
N LEU A 138 -16.09 -12.98 17.98
CA LEU A 138 -16.19 -11.59 18.46
C LEU A 138 -17.64 -11.06 18.42
N GLY A 139 -18.64 -11.95 18.40
CA GLY A 139 -20.05 -11.59 18.32
C GLY A 139 -20.62 -11.60 16.89
N GLY A 140 -19.86 -12.09 15.92
CA GLY A 140 -20.31 -12.25 14.53
C GLY A 140 -20.39 -10.94 13.76
N ARG A 141 -21.06 -11.01 12.61
CA ARG A 141 -21.16 -9.88 11.65
C ARG A 141 -22.24 -8.87 12.03
N GLU A 142 -23.05 -9.20 13.02
CA GLU A 142 -24.13 -8.37 13.56
C GLU A 142 -23.81 -7.85 14.97
N GLY A 143 -22.68 -8.26 15.57
CA GLY A 143 -22.26 -7.83 16.89
C GLY A 143 -21.69 -6.41 16.90
N ASP A 144 -21.56 -5.84 18.11
CA ASP A 144 -21.12 -4.44 18.34
C ASP A 144 -19.77 -4.09 17.70
N TRP A 145 -18.91 -5.08 17.48
CA TRP A 145 -17.57 -4.91 16.89
C TRP A 145 -17.56 -4.88 15.35
N ALA A 146 -18.62 -5.37 14.70
CA ALA A 146 -18.68 -5.45 13.24
C ALA A 146 -18.68 -4.06 12.58
N GLY A 147 -19.37 -3.09 13.19
CA GLY A 147 -19.43 -1.71 12.70
C GLY A 147 -18.14 -0.90 12.94
N ALA A 148 -17.27 -1.35 13.84
CA ALA A 148 -16.06 -0.61 14.22
C ALA A 148 -14.89 -0.79 13.25
N ASN A 149 -14.95 -1.77 12.33
CA ASN A 149 -13.89 -2.06 11.34
C ASN A 149 -12.48 -2.17 11.97
N ILE A 150 -12.39 -2.80 13.14
CA ILE A 150 -11.14 -3.01 13.90
C ILE A 150 -10.05 -3.70 13.09
N GLY A 151 -10.42 -4.44 12.04
CA GLY A 151 -9.50 -5.07 11.10
C GLY A 151 -8.52 -4.11 10.44
N ILE A 152 -8.87 -2.82 10.26
CA ILE A 152 -7.95 -1.82 9.69
C ILE A 152 -6.75 -1.60 10.62
N LEU A 153 -7.01 -1.36 11.91
CA LEU A 153 -5.95 -1.15 12.90
C LEU A 153 -5.13 -2.44 13.11
N LEU A 154 -5.80 -3.58 13.17
CA LEU A 154 -5.13 -4.86 13.32
C LEU A 154 -4.26 -5.20 12.10
N ALA A 155 -4.68 -4.88 10.88
CA ALA A 155 -3.86 -5.05 9.69
C ALA A 155 -2.54 -4.27 9.79
N MET A 156 -2.59 -3.04 10.27
CA MET A 156 -1.40 -2.23 10.54
C MET A 156 -0.50 -2.86 11.59
N VAL A 157 -1.06 -3.29 12.73
CA VAL A 157 -0.29 -3.94 13.80
C VAL A 157 0.36 -5.24 13.31
N VAL A 158 -0.37 -6.07 12.57
CA VAL A 158 0.15 -7.32 12.00
C VAL A 158 1.23 -7.04 10.96
N GLY A 159 1.05 -6.04 10.10
CA GLY A 159 2.07 -5.60 9.15
C GLY A 159 3.35 -5.14 9.86
N PHE A 160 3.21 -4.34 10.92
CA PHE A 160 4.33 -3.84 11.73
C PHE A 160 5.09 -4.97 12.42
N VAL A 161 4.39 -5.80 13.20
CA VAL A 161 5.00 -6.89 13.97
C VAL A 161 5.57 -7.96 13.03
N GLY A 162 4.84 -8.30 11.95
CA GLY A 162 5.29 -9.26 10.94
C GLY A 162 6.58 -8.81 10.28
N TYR A 163 6.67 -7.54 9.87
CA TYR A 163 7.90 -7.01 9.29
C TYR A 163 9.03 -7.00 10.31
N TRP A 164 8.74 -6.57 11.53
CA TRP A 164 9.73 -6.50 12.59
C TRP A 164 10.38 -7.87 12.86
N LEU A 165 9.55 -8.91 13.00
CA LEU A 165 10.03 -10.27 13.27
C LEU A 165 10.78 -10.88 12.08
N THR A 166 10.33 -10.62 10.86
CA THR A 166 10.92 -11.24 9.66
C THR A 166 12.16 -10.50 9.14
N SER A 167 12.23 -9.18 9.31
CA SER A 167 13.24 -8.33 8.68
C SER A 167 14.25 -7.71 9.64
N ALA A 168 14.09 -7.77 10.97
CA ALA A 168 15.04 -7.17 11.91
C ALA A 168 16.49 -7.67 11.72
N GLY A 169 16.69 -8.98 11.52
CA GLY A 169 18.02 -9.54 11.27
C GLY A 169 18.62 -9.09 9.93
N ARG A 170 17.78 -8.95 8.90
CA ARG A 170 18.17 -8.44 7.59
C ARG A 170 18.61 -6.98 7.69
N VAL A 171 17.80 -6.12 8.31
CA VAL A 171 18.11 -4.69 8.51
C VAL A 171 19.42 -4.53 9.29
N ARG A 172 19.59 -5.27 10.39
CA ARG A 172 20.84 -5.24 11.17
C ARG A 172 22.07 -5.64 10.34
N THR A 173 21.92 -6.56 9.40
CA THR A 173 23.00 -6.97 8.50
C THR A 173 23.28 -5.90 7.44
N GLN A 174 22.24 -5.27 6.90
CA GLN A 174 22.35 -4.17 5.95
C GLN A 174 23.08 -2.96 6.55
N GLU A 175 22.87 -2.67 7.84
CA GLU A 175 23.50 -1.53 8.52
C GLU A 175 24.95 -1.76 8.94
N LYS A 176 25.50 -2.98 8.77
CA LYS A 176 26.90 -3.26 9.11
C LYS A 176 27.87 -2.46 8.26
N LEU A 177 27.55 -2.20 7.00
CA LEU A 177 28.40 -1.36 6.15
C LEU A 177 27.89 0.08 6.10
N ALA A 178 28.82 1.01 5.86
CA ALA A 178 28.51 2.43 5.76
C ALA A 178 27.49 2.70 4.64
N SER A 179 26.70 3.75 4.81
CA SER A 179 25.78 4.23 3.78
C SER A 179 26.51 5.20 2.88
N ARG A 180 26.42 5.01 1.57
CA ARG A 180 26.98 5.92 0.57
C ARG A 180 25.89 6.82 0.01
N THR A 181 26.29 8.04 -0.31
CA THR A 181 25.47 8.96 -1.11
C THR A 181 25.58 8.61 -2.59
N TYR A 182 24.67 9.12 -3.40
CA TYR A 182 24.68 8.95 -4.85
C TYR A 182 26.01 9.39 -5.47
N ALA A 183 26.55 10.54 -5.07
CA ALA A 183 27.82 11.07 -5.59
C ALA A 183 29.00 10.10 -5.39
N GLN A 184 29.07 9.46 -4.23
CA GLN A 184 30.11 8.48 -3.93
C GLN A 184 29.99 7.20 -4.78
N GLY A 185 28.76 6.81 -5.13
CA GLY A 185 28.53 5.65 -6.00
C GLY A 185 28.93 5.89 -7.45
N VAL A 186 28.85 7.13 -7.94
CA VAL A 186 29.28 7.50 -9.30
C VAL A 186 30.80 7.43 -9.42
N GLU A 187 31.54 7.97 -8.45
CA GLU A 187 33.02 7.97 -8.47
C GLU A 187 33.63 6.55 -8.42
N GLU A 188 32.95 5.59 -7.79
CA GLU A 188 33.38 4.18 -7.77
C GLU A 188 33.13 3.45 -9.10
N GLY A 189 32.11 3.84 -9.85
CA GLY A 189 31.79 3.23 -11.15
C GLY A 189 32.67 3.72 -12.30
N GLU A 190 33.38 4.83 -12.12
CA GLU A 190 34.31 5.41 -13.10
C GLU A 190 35.76 4.89 -12.96
N ARG A 191 36.06 4.11 -11.92
CA ARG A 191 37.39 3.49 -11.68
C ARG A 191 37.44 2.05 -12.16
#